data_AF-A0A0Q5JCZ8-F1
#
_entry.id   AF-A0A0Q5JCZ8-F1
#
_cell.length_a   1.000
_cell.length_b   1.000
_cell.length_c   1.000
_cell.angle_alpha   90.00
_cell.angle_beta   90.00
_cell.angle_gamma   90.00
#
_symmetry.space_group_name_H-M   'P 1'
#
loop_
_entity.id
_entity.type
_entity.pdbx_description
1 polymer ?
#
loop_
_entity_poly.entity_id
_entity_poly.type
_entity_poly.pdbx_seq_one_letter_code
_entity_poly.pdbx_strand_id
1 'polypeptide(L)'
;MTMKLLKILSCVALIAVLPACTRGVTSTPGDAPNLDAWVAEVRARPAPPLEPLPVMQQFETFEYAAQVMRDPFSDAWVTAEGSNGTRPDPNRRKEPLEAFPLDALDMVGTIGGGSGLIALVMAPDKVTYRVRPGVYLGQSDGRVTGVYEDRIELIELVPDGAGGWLERPAALALDDQ
;
A
#
# COMPACT_ATOMS: atom_id res chain seq x y z
N MET A 1 14.07 66.78 -81.57
CA MET A 1 14.23 65.37 -81.12
C MET A 1 12.89 64.92 -80.56
N THR A 2 12.17 64.03 -81.26
CA THR A 2 10.77 63.68 -80.92
C THR A 2 10.68 62.91 -79.60
N MET A 3 9.67 63.19 -78.78
CA MET A 3 9.47 62.61 -77.43
C MET A 3 9.46 61.07 -77.39
N LYS A 4 9.21 60.40 -78.54
CA LYS A 4 9.34 58.94 -78.69
C LYS A 4 10.78 58.45 -78.55
N LEU A 5 11.76 59.18 -79.10
CA LEU A 5 13.17 58.81 -79.03
C LEU A 5 13.69 58.88 -77.59
N LEU A 6 13.24 59.88 -76.81
CA LEU A 6 13.64 60.06 -75.41
C LEU A 6 13.08 58.94 -74.50
N LYS A 7 11.84 58.48 -74.76
CA LYS A 7 11.25 57.35 -74.04
C LYS A 7 11.96 56.03 -74.36
N ILE A 8 12.33 55.80 -75.61
CA ILE A 8 13.07 54.60 -76.02
C ILE A 8 14.46 54.60 -75.37
N LEU A 9 15.17 55.74 -75.37
CA LEU A 9 16.46 55.87 -74.70
C LEU A 9 16.36 55.60 -73.19
N SER A 10 15.30 56.10 -72.54
CA SER A 10 15.06 55.88 -71.11
C SER A 10 14.75 54.42 -70.79
N CYS A 11 13.98 53.71 -71.64
CA CYS A 11 13.70 52.29 -71.45
C CYS A 11 14.93 51.42 -71.68
N VAL A 12 15.77 51.74 -72.68
CA VAL A 12 17.03 51.01 -72.92
C VAL A 12 18.01 51.21 -71.75
N ALA A 13 18.09 52.43 -71.22
CA ALA A 13 18.89 52.71 -70.02
C ALA A 13 18.38 51.93 -68.79
N LEU A 14 17.06 51.78 -68.62
CA LEU A 14 16.49 51.01 -67.51
C LEU A 14 16.77 49.51 -67.64
N ILE A 15 16.72 48.96 -68.85
CA ILE A 15 16.99 47.53 -69.11
C ILE A 15 18.48 47.21 -68.93
N ALA A 16 19.38 48.14 -69.25
CA ALA A 16 20.82 47.96 -69.07
C ALA A 16 21.27 47.94 -67.59
N VAL A 17 20.45 48.44 -66.66
CA VAL A 17 20.77 48.50 -65.22
C VAL A 17 20.26 47.27 -64.45
N LEU A 18 19.32 46.50 -65.00
CA LEU A 18 18.78 45.28 -64.38
C LEU A 18 19.82 44.18 -64.02
N PRO A 19 20.89 43.92 -64.80
CA PRO A 19 21.87 42.89 -64.42
C PRO A 19 22.82 43.30 -63.28
N ALA A 20 22.76 44.55 -62.80
CA ALA A 20 23.58 45.00 -61.67
C ALA A 20 23.02 44.57 -60.29
N CYS A 21 21.74 44.16 -60.23
CA CYS A 21 21.08 43.80 -58.97
C CYS A 21 21.08 42.30 -58.65
N THR A 22 21.69 41.44 -59.47
CA THR A 22 21.72 39.97 -59.24
C THR A 22 23.02 39.45 -58.60
N ARG A 23 23.88 40.34 -58.08
CA ARG A 23 25.09 39.92 -57.36
C ARG A 23 24.78 39.47 -55.93
N GLY A 24 24.50 38.18 -55.79
CA GLY A 24 24.57 37.48 -54.50
C GLY A 24 26.02 37.22 -54.06
N VAL A 25 26.18 36.76 -52.81
CA VAL A 25 27.46 36.61 -52.08
C VAL A 25 28.43 35.56 -52.67
N THR A 26 28.20 35.09 -53.90
CA THR A 26 29.04 34.09 -54.59
C THR A 26 29.40 34.46 -56.04
N SER A 27 29.11 35.69 -56.50
CA SER A 27 29.16 36.03 -57.93
C SER A 27 30.51 36.54 -58.48
N THR A 28 31.63 35.91 -58.12
CA THR A 28 32.93 36.09 -58.80
C THR A 28 33.44 34.73 -59.31
N PRO A 29 33.78 34.58 -60.61
CA PRO A 29 34.43 33.36 -61.11
C PRO A 29 35.86 33.25 -60.56
N GLY A 30 36.15 32.18 -59.82
CA GLY A 30 37.44 31.92 -59.18
C GLY A 30 37.27 31.18 -57.84
N ASP A 31 38.39 30.77 -57.22
CA ASP A 31 38.37 30.08 -55.92
C ASP A 31 37.73 30.99 -54.85
N ALA A 32 36.67 30.50 -54.22
CA ALA A 32 35.77 31.25 -53.34
C ALA A 32 36.47 31.65 -52.03
N PRO A 33 36.98 32.90 -51.89
CA PRO A 33 37.80 33.28 -50.74
C PRO A 33 37.00 33.36 -49.44
N ASN A 34 35.67 33.50 -49.55
CA ASN A 34 34.78 33.58 -48.41
C ASN A 34 34.53 32.21 -47.75
N LEU A 35 34.69 31.11 -48.50
CA LEU A 35 34.49 29.77 -47.97
C LEU A 35 35.68 29.37 -47.11
N ASP A 36 36.90 29.68 -47.56
CA ASP A 36 38.12 29.42 -46.79
C ASP A 36 38.15 30.25 -45.49
N ALA A 37 37.72 31.52 -45.57
CA ALA A 37 37.60 32.38 -44.39
C ALA A 37 36.56 31.83 -43.39
N TRP A 38 35.41 31.35 -43.89
CA TRP A 38 34.38 30.76 -43.05
C TRP A 38 34.83 29.42 -42.43
N VAL A 39 35.52 28.57 -43.19
CA VAL A 39 36.08 27.30 -42.68
C VAL A 39 37.13 27.59 -41.61
N ALA A 40 38.01 28.58 -41.81
CA ALA A 40 39.00 28.99 -40.82
C ALA A 40 38.33 29.51 -39.54
N GLU A 41 37.28 30.33 -39.67
CA GLU A 41 36.49 30.82 -38.54
C GLU A 41 35.84 29.68 -37.76
N VAL A 42 35.18 28.74 -38.44
CA VAL A 42 34.51 27.60 -37.80
C VAL A 42 35.51 26.69 -37.09
N ARG A 43 36.68 26.44 -37.70
CA ARG A 43 37.75 25.62 -37.08
C ARG A 43 38.41 26.30 -35.88
N ALA A 44 38.42 27.63 -35.83
CA ALA A 44 38.97 28.40 -34.71
C ALA A 44 38.02 28.46 -33.50
N ARG A 45 36.77 28.01 -33.63
CA ARG A 45 35.81 28.01 -32.52
C ARG A 45 36.24 26.98 -31.47
N PRO A 46 36.44 27.38 -30.20
CA PRO A 46 36.76 26.45 -29.14
C PRO A 46 35.60 25.48 -28.91
N ALA A 47 35.95 24.24 -28.54
CA ALA A 47 34.96 23.22 -28.24
C ALA A 47 34.03 23.69 -27.09
N PRO A 48 32.74 23.33 -27.13
CA PRO A 48 31.84 23.57 -26.01
C PRO A 48 32.38 22.91 -24.74
N PRO A 49 32.16 23.51 -23.55
CA PRO A 49 32.51 22.89 -22.29
C PRO A 49 31.85 21.51 -22.16
N LEU A 50 32.58 20.53 -21.65
CA LEU A 50 32.02 19.23 -21.32
C LEU A 50 31.02 19.36 -20.16
N GLU A 51 29.96 18.56 -20.21
CA GLU A 51 29.04 18.43 -19.09
C GLU A 51 29.81 17.86 -17.87
N PRO A 52 29.64 18.44 -16.68
CA PRO A 52 30.29 17.93 -15.48
C PRO A 52 29.79 16.52 -15.17
N LEU A 53 30.68 15.69 -14.62
CA LEU A 53 30.31 14.36 -14.17
C LEU A 53 29.21 14.45 -13.10
N PRO A 54 28.19 13.57 -13.15
CA PRO A 54 27.15 13.54 -12.14
C PRO A 54 27.77 13.22 -10.78
N VAL A 55 27.29 13.90 -9.74
CA VAL A 55 27.75 13.67 -8.37
C VAL A 55 27.22 12.32 -7.90
N MET A 56 28.10 11.46 -7.41
CA MET A 56 27.73 10.19 -6.77
C MET A 56 26.89 10.51 -5.53
N GLN A 57 25.63 10.08 -5.52
CA GLN A 57 24.79 10.24 -4.34
C GLN A 57 25.31 9.35 -3.22
N GLN A 58 25.52 9.94 -2.04
CA GLN A 58 25.84 9.16 -0.85
C GLN A 58 24.57 8.46 -0.39
N PHE A 59 24.64 7.15 -0.23
CA PHE A 59 23.58 6.38 0.42
C PHE A 59 23.61 6.72 1.91
N GLU A 60 22.49 7.23 2.42
CA GLU A 60 22.31 7.39 3.86
C GLU A 60 22.23 5.99 4.48
N THR A 61 23.19 5.68 5.36
CA THR A 61 23.16 4.44 6.13
C THR A 61 22.14 4.61 7.26
N PHE A 62 21.01 3.91 7.17
CA PHE A 62 20.03 3.88 8.25
C PHE A 62 20.52 2.93 9.34
N GLU A 63 20.84 3.46 10.53
CA GLU A 63 21.06 2.62 11.70
C GLU A 63 19.72 2.10 12.24
N TYR A 64 19.62 0.78 12.37
CA TYR A 64 18.44 0.14 12.93
C TYR A 64 18.43 0.25 14.46
N ALA A 65 17.82 1.34 14.97
CA ALA A 65 17.72 1.62 16.41
C ALA A 65 16.52 0.94 17.11
N ALA A 66 16.10 -0.27 16.68
CA ALA A 66 14.95 -0.94 17.29
C ALA A 66 15.27 -1.67 18.60
N GLN A 67 16.54 -1.75 19.00
CA GLN A 67 16.94 -2.42 20.25
C GLN A 67 16.38 -1.74 21.51
N VAL A 68 16.05 -0.44 21.42
CA VAL A 68 15.43 0.34 22.52
C VAL A 68 13.92 0.45 22.32
N MET A 69 13.39 0.05 21.16
CA MET A 69 11.95 -0.02 20.95
C MET A 69 11.39 -1.26 21.64
N ARG A 70 10.15 -1.12 22.11
CA ARG A 70 9.40 -2.24 22.66
C ARG A 70 9.21 -3.31 21.59
N ASP A 71 9.37 -4.56 21.99
CA ASP A 71 9.12 -5.71 21.13
C ASP A 71 7.66 -5.70 20.62
N PRO A 72 7.43 -5.65 19.29
CA PRO A 72 6.10 -5.66 18.70
C PRO A 72 5.30 -6.94 18.96
N PHE A 73 5.93 -8.01 19.46
CA PHE A 73 5.29 -9.26 19.86
C PHE A 73 5.27 -9.47 21.37
N SER A 74 5.76 -8.51 22.15
CA SER A 74 5.59 -8.55 23.61
C SER A 74 4.12 -8.35 23.98
N ASP A 75 3.65 -9.12 24.95
CA ASP A 75 2.31 -8.97 25.51
C ASP A 75 2.06 -7.49 25.84
N ALA A 76 1.09 -6.90 25.15
CA ALA A 76 0.69 -5.52 25.38
C ALA A 76 0.23 -5.42 26.85
N TRP A 77 1.08 -4.88 27.74
CA TRP A 77 0.69 -4.45 29.09
C TRP A 77 -0.73 -3.92 29.04
N VAL A 78 -1.62 -4.72 29.60
CA VAL A 78 -2.99 -4.38 29.84
C VAL A 78 -2.92 -3.27 30.86
N THR A 79 -3.02 -2.03 30.40
CA THR A 79 -3.33 -0.94 31.31
C THR A 79 -4.70 -1.23 31.90
N ALA A 80 -4.72 -1.48 33.22
CA ALA A 80 -5.95 -1.65 34.01
C ALA A 80 -6.83 -0.38 33.99
N GLU A 81 -6.31 0.72 33.43
CA GLU A 81 -6.97 2.00 33.31
C GLU A 81 -7.22 2.29 31.83
N GLY A 82 -8.41 2.01 31.32
CA GLY A 82 -8.73 2.47 29.96
C GLY A 82 -9.94 1.87 29.27
N SER A 83 -10.59 0.84 29.82
CA SER A 83 -11.80 0.33 29.22
C SER A 83 -12.76 -0.13 30.30
N ASN A 84 -13.89 0.58 30.41
CA ASN A 84 -15.15 0.05 30.97
C ASN A 84 -15.72 -1.10 30.11
N GLY A 85 -14.85 -1.84 29.40
CA GLY A 85 -15.19 -2.85 28.40
C GLY A 85 -14.99 -4.25 28.93
N THR A 86 -15.67 -5.17 28.28
CA THR A 86 -15.72 -6.59 28.60
C THR A 86 -14.35 -7.23 28.46
N ARG A 87 -13.74 -7.58 29.59
CA ARG A 87 -12.43 -8.23 29.71
C ARG A 87 -12.59 -9.58 30.43
N PRO A 88 -11.79 -10.62 30.10
CA PRO A 88 -11.75 -11.84 30.88
C PRO A 88 -11.45 -11.57 32.36
N ASP A 89 -12.25 -12.15 33.25
CA ASP A 89 -12.05 -12.03 34.70
C ASP A 89 -10.94 -12.98 35.16
N PRO A 90 -9.75 -12.46 35.55
CA PRO A 90 -8.63 -13.31 35.94
C PRO A 90 -8.83 -13.98 37.32
N ASN A 91 -9.78 -13.50 38.13
CA ASN A 91 -10.01 -14.01 39.48
C ASN A 91 -11.09 -15.12 39.51
N ARG A 92 -11.78 -15.34 38.39
CA ARG A 92 -12.77 -16.41 38.27
C ARG A 92 -12.08 -17.77 38.22
N ARG A 93 -12.68 -18.78 38.85
CA ARG A 93 -12.27 -20.18 38.65
C ARG A 93 -12.59 -20.60 37.22
N LYS A 94 -11.57 -21.09 36.51
CA LYS A 94 -11.73 -21.63 35.16
C LYS A 94 -12.50 -22.95 35.18
N GLU A 95 -13.34 -23.12 34.16
CA GLU A 95 -14.06 -24.34 33.85
C GLU A 95 -13.15 -25.31 33.07
N PRO A 96 -13.37 -26.64 33.15
CA PRO A 96 -12.54 -27.61 32.44
C PRO A 96 -12.47 -27.40 30.92
N LEU A 97 -13.58 -26.98 30.31
CA LEU A 97 -13.69 -26.75 28.87
C LEU A 97 -12.89 -25.53 28.36
N GLU A 98 -12.41 -24.66 29.26
CA GLU A 98 -11.56 -23.53 28.89
C GLU A 98 -10.10 -23.93 28.63
N ALA A 99 -9.73 -25.17 28.95
CA ALA A 99 -8.40 -25.69 28.64
C ALA A 99 -8.21 -25.96 27.13
N PHE A 100 -9.30 -26.11 26.39
CA PHE A 100 -9.30 -26.51 24.99
C PHE A 100 -9.71 -25.34 24.09
N PRO A 101 -9.18 -25.26 22.87
CA PRO A 101 -9.66 -24.27 21.91
C PRO A 101 -11.08 -24.64 21.44
N LEU A 102 -11.86 -23.63 21.07
CA LEU A 102 -13.30 -23.80 20.77
C LEU A 102 -13.56 -24.76 19.60
N ASP A 103 -12.67 -24.75 18.60
CA ASP A 103 -12.72 -25.58 17.39
C ASP A 103 -12.41 -27.07 17.64
N ALA A 104 -11.87 -27.41 18.81
CA ALA A 104 -11.60 -28.78 19.20
C ALA A 104 -12.68 -29.36 20.14
N LEU A 105 -13.71 -28.58 20.45
CA LEU A 105 -14.87 -29.02 21.21
C LEU A 105 -15.98 -29.41 20.25
N ASP A 106 -16.65 -30.53 20.51
CA ASP A 106 -17.76 -31.02 19.68
C ASP A 106 -19.05 -31.06 20.50
N MET A 107 -20.13 -30.45 20.01
CA MET A 107 -21.45 -30.64 20.61
C MET A 107 -22.00 -31.99 20.13
N VAL A 108 -22.22 -32.92 21.06
CA VAL A 108 -22.62 -34.30 20.75
C VAL A 108 -24.08 -34.60 21.09
N GLY A 109 -24.81 -33.61 21.61
CA GLY A 109 -26.25 -33.75 21.86
C GLY A 109 -26.78 -32.80 22.92
N THR A 110 -28.04 -33.00 23.26
CA THR A 110 -28.71 -32.31 24.37
C THR A 110 -29.47 -33.29 25.25
N ILE A 111 -29.67 -32.91 26.50
CA ILE A 111 -30.53 -33.63 27.45
C ILE A 111 -31.50 -32.65 28.11
N GLY A 112 -32.73 -33.11 28.35
CA GLY A 112 -33.80 -32.30 28.93
C GLY A 112 -34.69 -31.64 27.87
N GLY A 113 -35.37 -30.56 28.24
CA GLY A 113 -36.28 -29.84 27.36
C GLY A 113 -36.73 -28.50 27.96
N GLY A 114 -37.22 -27.60 27.11
CA GLY A 114 -37.65 -26.25 27.49
C GLY A 114 -36.52 -25.45 28.16
N SER A 115 -36.82 -24.75 29.26
CA SER A 115 -35.86 -23.94 30.01
C SER A 115 -34.76 -24.76 30.72
N GLY A 116 -34.89 -26.08 30.75
CA GLY A 116 -33.96 -27.00 31.40
C GLY A 116 -32.97 -27.68 30.45
N LEU A 117 -32.93 -27.28 29.17
CA LEU A 117 -32.07 -27.89 28.17
C LEU A 117 -30.58 -27.75 28.54
N ILE A 118 -29.85 -28.85 28.43
CA ILE A 118 -28.41 -28.96 28.72
C ILE A 118 -27.74 -29.50 27.47
N ALA A 119 -26.66 -28.88 27.02
CA ALA A 119 -25.85 -29.43 25.95
C ALA A 119 -24.80 -30.39 26.48
N LEU A 120 -24.46 -31.38 25.66
CA LEU A 120 -23.36 -32.30 25.87
C LEU A 120 -22.23 -31.91 24.92
N VAL A 121 -21.08 -31.57 25.49
CA VAL A 121 -19.90 -31.16 24.72
C VAL A 121 -18.78 -32.16 24.99
N MET A 122 -18.27 -32.80 23.96
CA MET A 122 -17.09 -33.65 24.02
C MET A 122 -15.84 -32.81 23.79
N ALA A 123 -14.85 -32.95 24.66
CA ALA A 123 -13.55 -32.33 24.49
C ALA A 123 -12.55 -33.32 23.86
N PRO A 124 -11.36 -32.85 23.42
CA PRO A 124 -10.32 -33.70 22.82
C PRO A 124 -9.84 -34.85 23.69
N ASP A 125 -10.00 -34.72 25.01
CA ASP A 125 -9.74 -35.76 26.01
C ASP A 125 -10.76 -36.92 25.98
N LYS A 126 -11.76 -36.86 25.09
CA LYS A 126 -12.87 -37.81 24.94
C LYS A 126 -13.79 -37.87 26.17
N VAL A 127 -13.78 -36.82 26.99
CA VAL A 127 -14.71 -36.63 28.10
C VAL A 127 -15.86 -35.73 27.65
N THR A 128 -17.09 -36.14 27.99
CA THR A 128 -18.29 -35.36 27.72
C THR A 128 -18.70 -34.54 28.95
N TYR A 129 -18.85 -33.23 28.75
CA TYR A 129 -19.21 -32.26 29.76
C TYR A 129 -20.63 -31.75 29.55
N ARG A 130 -21.32 -31.41 30.63
CA ARG A 130 -22.65 -30.80 30.61
C ARG A 130 -22.53 -29.30 30.60
N VAL A 131 -23.12 -28.65 29.61
CA VAL A 131 -23.05 -27.21 29.40
C VAL A 131 -24.44 -26.58 29.53
N ARG A 132 -24.51 -25.45 30.23
CA ARG A 132 -25.72 -24.64 30.46
C ARG A 132 -25.41 -23.18 30.13
N PRO A 133 -26.43 -22.34 29.88
CA PRO A 133 -26.24 -20.90 29.77
C PRO A 133 -25.47 -20.33 30.97
N GLY A 134 -24.46 -19.50 30.69
CA GLY A 134 -23.58 -18.88 31.69
C GLY A 134 -22.28 -19.63 31.98
N VAL A 135 -22.13 -20.88 31.53
CA VAL A 135 -20.86 -21.63 31.61
C VAL A 135 -19.86 -21.07 30.58
N TYR A 136 -18.57 -21.23 30.85
CA TYR A 136 -17.48 -20.84 29.98
C TYR A 136 -16.85 -22.06 29.30
N LEU A 137 -16.48 -21.90 28.02
CA LEU A 137 -15.81 -22.91 27.23
C LEU A 137 -14.92 -22.24 26.17
N GLY A 138 -13.89 -22.95 25.71
CA GLY A 138 -12.90 -22.37 24.81
C GLY A 138 -11.86 -21.51 25.53
N GLN A 139 -10.67 -21.40 24.94
CA GLN A 139 -9.56 -20.60 25.49
C GLN A 139 -9.81 -19.08 25.47
N SER A 140 -10.75 -18.62 24.64
CA SER A 140 -11.09 -17.19 24.48
C SER A 140 -12.15 -16.69 25.46
N ASP A 141 -12.26 -17.28 26.66
CA ASP A 141 -13.28 -16.96 27.67
C ASP A 141 -14.72 -16.96 27.08
N GLY A 142 -15.03 -17.99 26.27
CA GLY A 142 -16.31 -18.12 25.58
C GLY A 142 -17.48 -18.36 26.53
N ARG A 143 -18.29 -17.33 26.80
CA ARG A 143 -19.45 -17.42 27.69
C ARG A 143 -20.69 -17.87 26.91
N VAL A 144 -21.28 -18.98 27.32
CA VAL A 144 -22.52 -19.51 26.73
C VAL A 144 -23.69 -18.57 27.01
N THR A 145 -24.32 -18.08 25.94
CA THR A 145 -25.51 -17.24 26.00
C THR A 145 -26.79 -18.04 25.86
N GLY A 146 -26.76 -19.14 25.10
CA GLY A 146 -27.92 -19.98 24.83
C GLY A 146 -27.56 -21.42 24.48
N VAL A 147 -28.48 -22.33 24.77
CA VAL A 147 -28.39 -23.74 24.40
C VAL A 147 -29.67 -24.11 23.65
N TYR A 148 -29.51 -24.70 22.47
CA TYR A 148 -30.58 -25.16 21.59
C TYR A 148 -30.35 -26.64 21.25
N GLU A 149 -31.34 -27.26 20.59
CA GLU A 149 -31.27 -28.69 20.24
C GLU A 149 -30.14 -29.00 19.24
N ASP A 150 -29.86 -28.04 18.35
CA ASP A 150 -28.94 -28.15 17.22
C ASP A 150 -27.64 -27.37 17.39
N ARG A 151 -27.53 -26.49 18.40
CA ARG A 151 -26.33 -25.67 18.64
C ARG A 151 -26.24 -25.09 20.05
N ILE A 152 -25.04 -24.66 20.40
CA ILE A 152 -24.75 -23.78 21.53
C ILE A 152 -24.37 -22.41 20.96
N GLU A 153 -24.92 -21.33 21.53
CA GLU A 153 -24.54 -19.95 21.22
C GLU A 153 -23.69 -19.40 22.36
N LEU A 154 -22.60 -18.70 22.02
CA LEU A 154 -21.68 -18.11 22.98
C LEU A 154 -21.06 -16.79 22.46
N ILE A 155 -20.44 -16.05 23.38
CA ILE A 155 -19.65 -14.86 23.07
C ILE A 155 -18.22 -15.10 23.58
N GLU A 156 -17.25 -15.05 22.68
CA GLU A 156 -15.82 -15.07 22.99
C GLU A 156 -15.27 -13.66 23.21
N LEU A 157 -14.22 -13.55 24.01
CA LEU A 157 -13.44 -12.34 24.20
C LEU A 157 -12.07 -12.51 23.54
N VAL A 158 -11.82 -11.73 22.50
CA VAL A 158 -10.57 -11.79 21.71
C VAL A 158 -9.82 -10.47 21.85
N PRO A 159 -8.49 -10.47 22.03
CA PRO A 159 -7.72 -9.22 22.08
C PRO A 159 -7.84 -8.43 20.77
N ASP A 160 -8.03 -7.11 20.87
CA ASP A 160 -8.18 -6.22 19.70
C ASP A 160 -6.85 -5.75 19.08
N GLY A 161 -5.71 -6.13 19.69
CA GLY A 161 -4.36 -5.72 19.28
C GLY A 161 -3.92 -4.35 19.78
N ALA A 162 -4.81 -3.53 20.35
CA ALA A 162 -4.53 -2.22 20.94
C ALA A 162 -4.54 -2.25 22.49
N GLY A 163 -4.64 -3.44 23.09
CA GLY A 163 -4.69 -3.65 24.54
C GLY A 163 -6.11 -3.77 25.12
N GLY A 164 -7.14 -3.73 24.26
CA GLY A 164 -8.54 -3.97 24.58
C GLY A 164 -9.01 -5.38 24.18
N TRP A 165 -10.32 -5.58 24.27
CA TRP A 165 -11.00 -6.83 23.95
C TRP A 165 -12.21 -6.57 23.07
N LEU A 166 -12.49 -7.52 22.19
CA LEU A 166 -13.63 -7.55 21.28
C LEU A 166 -14.50 -8.76 21.60
N GLU A 167 -15.81 -8.53 21.68
CA GLU A 167 -16.80 -9.60 21.73
C GLU A 167 -16.99 -10.22 20.35
N ARG A 168 -16.76 -11.52 20.24
CA ARG A 168 -16.97 -12.30 19.01
C ARG A 168 -18.09 -13.32 19.25
N PRO A 169 -19.27 -13.14 18.62
CA PRO A 169 -20.30 -14.17 18.62
C PRO A 169 -19.78 -15.44 17.94
N ALA A 170 -19.98 -16.58 18.58
CA ALA A 170 -19.63 -17.89 18.06
C ALA A 170 -20.74 -18.89 18.36
N ALA A 171 -20.78 -19.98 17.60
CA ALA A 171 -21.70 -21.07 17.81
C ALA A 171 -20.99 -22.41 17.64
N LEU A 172 -21.37 -23.39 18.46
CA LEU A 172 -20.95 -24.76 18.32
C LEU A 172 -22.17 -25.58 17.86
N ALA A 173 -22.16 -26.04 16.61
CA ALA A 173 -23.23 -26.84 16.05
C ALA A 173 -23.16 -28.29 16.55
N LEU A 174 -24.32 -28.94 16.63
CA LEU A 174 -24.44 -30.38 16.85
C LEU A 174 -23.70 -31.11 15.74
N ASP A 175 -22.84 -32.06 16.12
CA ASP A 175 -22.14 -32.91 15.16
C ASP A 175 -23.12 -33.92 14.53
N ASP A 176 -23.12 -34.00 13.20
CA ASP A 176 -24.07 -34.78 12.38
C ASP A 176 -23.52 -36.18 12.00
N GLN A 177 -22.49 -36.68 12.70
CA GLN A 177 -21.83 -37.97 12.38
C GLN A 177 -22.71 -39.21 12.51
#